data_AF-A0A6G6TJ82-F1
#
_entry.id   AF-A0A6G6TJ82-F1
#
_cell.length_a   1.000
_cell.length_b   1.000
_cell.length_c   1.000
_cell.angle_alpha   90.00
_cell.angle_beta   90.00
_cell.angle_gamma   90.00
#
_symmetry.space_group_name_H-M   'P 1'
#
loop_
_entity.id
_entity.type
_entity.pdbx_description
1 polymer ?
#
loop_
_entity_poly.entity_id
_entity_poly.type
_entity_poly.pdbx_seq_one_letter_code
_entity_poly.pdbx_strand_id
1 'polypeptide(L)'
;MKAILKELSSDFYDLDNYYPDNECFSLSLLLRIGTEDSNSADNFDLFVCSPKWISENVWEPRIFRHTLITREYNINEIKKVINSYIAKCDGNSWLEIAGKLSCYFAWEYENYHF
;
A
#
# COMPACT_ATOMS: atom_id res chain seq x y z
N MET A 1 19.85 0.77 6.65
CA MET A 1 19.36 1.43 5.41
C MET A 1 17.91 1.87 5.64
N LYS A 2 17.49 3.01 5.09
CA LYS A 2 16.16 3.59 5.32
C LYS A 2 15.36 3.61 4.01
N ALA A 3 14.17 3.01 4.02
CA ALA A 3 13.23 3.08 2.90
C ALA A 3 12.38 4.35 2.96
N ILE A 4 11.99 4.84 1.79
CA ILE A 4 11.09 5.97 1.60
C ILE A 4 10.06 5.66 0.51
N LEU A 5 8.86 6.23 0.64
CA LEU A 5 7.89 6.27 -0.43
C LEU A 5 8.33 7.31 -1.46
N LYS A 6 8.66 6.88 -2.68
CA LYS A 6 9.08 7.77 -3.76
C LYS A 6 7.91 8.25 -4.59
N GLU A 7 6.94 7.39 -4.80
CA GLU A 7 5.74 7.71 -5.56
C GLU A 7 4.55 6.92 -5.00
N LEU A 8 3.38 7.54 -5.09
CA LEU A 8 2.10 6.91 -4.84
C LEU A 8 1.17 7.25 -5.99
N SER A 9 0.66 6.23 -6.66
CA SER A 9 -0.24 6.38 -7.81
C SER A 9 -1.34 5.31 -7.80
N SER A 10 -2.25 5.39 -8.76
CA SER A 10 -3.23 4.35 -9.05
C SER A 10 -3.44 4.28 -10.55
N ASP A 11 -3.55 3.08 -11.10
CA ASP A 11 -3.80 2.88 -12.54
C ASP A 11 -5.23 3.28 -12.95
N PHE A 12 -6.14 3.36 -11.99
CA PHE A 12 -7.57 3.56 -12.23
C PHE A 12 -8.07 4.95 -11.79
N TYR A 13 -7.33 5.65 -10.93
CA TYR A 13 -7.79 6.88 -10.30
C TYR A 13 -6.71 7.95 -10.26
N ASP A 14 -7.10 9.18 -10.56
CA ASP A 14 -6.31 10.36 -10.22
C ASP A 14 -6.48 10.65 -8.73
N LEU A 15 -5.47 10.32 -7.92
CA LEU A 15 -5.55 10.36 -6.46
C LEU A 15 -5.79 11.76 -5.87
N ASP A 16 -5.41 12.82 -6.60
CA ASP A 16 -5.59 14.21 -6.15
C ASP A 16 -7.01 14.73 -6.42
N ASN A 17 -7.68 14.13 -7.41
CA ASN A 17 -9.05 14.50 -7.82
C ASN A 17 -10.09 13.41 -7.52
N TYR A 18 -9.68 12.26 -6.97
CA TYR A 18 -10.59 11.19 -6.60
C TYR A 18 -11.28 11.49 -5.28
N TYR A 19 -12.61 11.50 -5.32
CA TYR A 19 -13.48 11.59 -4.16
C TYR A 19 -14.58 10.56 -4.34
N PRO A 20 -14.68 9.53 -3.48
CA PRO A 20 -15.76 8.58 -3.60
C PRO A 20 -17.10 9.26 -3.31
N ASP A 21 -18.10 8.97 -4.13
CA ASP A 21 -19.45 9.57 -4.01
C ASP A 21 -20.18 9.18 -2.72
N ASN A 22 -19.74 8.11 -2.05
CA ASN A 22 -20.32 7.63 -0.80
C ASN A 22 -19.30 6.86 0.05
N GLU A 23 -19.73 6.43 1.25
CA GLU A 23 -18.89 5.70 2.21
C GLU A 23 -18.48 4.28 1.77
N CYS A 24 -19.03 3.73 0.68
CA CYS A 24 -18.67 2.45 0.09
C CYS A 24 -17.69 2.66 -1.07
N PHE A 25 -16.40 2.50 -0.80
CA PHE A 25 -15.34 2.60 -1.81
C PHE A 25 -14.24 1.57 -1.63
N SER A 26 -13.54 1.33 -2.73
CA SER A 26 -12.28 0.58 -2.78
C SER A 26 -11.40 1.10 -3.92
N LEU A 27 -10.09 1.04 -3.75
CA LEU A 27 -9.12 1.36 -4.79
C LEU A 27 -7.80 0.60 -4.58
N SER A 28 -7.07 0.38 -5.66
CA SER A 28 -5.71 -0.16 -5.62
C SER A 28 -4.70 0.98 -5.77
N LEU A 29 -3.72 1.00 -4.87
CA LEU A 29 -2.61 1.94 -4.89
C LEU A 29 -1.34 1.22 -5.29
N LEU A 30 -0.56 1.87 -6.15
CA LEU A 30 0.81 1.49 -6.48
C LEU A 30 1.78 2.36 -5.68
N LEU A 31 2.60 1.71 -4.86
CA LEU A 31 3.63 2.32 -4.04
C LEU A 31 4.99 2.03 -4.66
N ARG A 32 5.71 3.06 -5.07
CA ARG A 32 7.11 2.91 -5.48
C ARG A 32 7.98 3.22 -4.28
N ILE A 33 8.58 2.18 -3.70
CA ILE A 33 9.37 2.28 -2.47
C ILE A 33 10.81 1.97 -2.81
N GLY A 34 11.73 2.80 -2.32
CA GLY A 34 13.17 2.60 -2.53
C GLY A 34 13.97 3.20 -1.40
N THR A 35 15.29 3.06 -1.48
CA THR A 35 16.20 3.67 -0.51
C THR A 35 16.34 5.17 -0.75
N GLU A 36 16.59 5.94 0.33
CA GLU A 36 16.73 7.40 0.28
C GLU A 36 17.92 7.87 -0.60
N ASP A 37 18.96 7.06 -0.72
CA ASP A 37 20.21 7.33 -1.43
C ASP A 37 20.22 6.87 -2.91
N SER A 38 19.16 6.23 -3.37
CA SER A 38 19.04 5.72 -4.74
C SER A 38 17.91 6.42 -5.50
N ASN A 39 17.90 6.34 -6.83
CA ASN A 39 16.72 6.68 -7.65
C ASN A 39 15.86 5.44 -7.97
N SER A 40 16.37 4.23 -7.73
CA SER A 40 15.64 2.99 -7.96
C SER A 40 14.53 2.78 -6.93
N ALA A 41 13.46 2.12 -7.33
CA ALA A 41 12.34 1.73 -6.50
C ALA A 41 11.75 0.42 -7.01
N ASP A 42 11.24 -0.38 -6.10
CA ASP A 42 10.41 -1.53 -6.45
C ASP A 42 8.94 -1.14 -6.28
N ASN A 43 8.09 -1.87 -7.00
CA ASN A 43 6.64 -1.71 -6.92
C ASN A 43 6.06 -2.56 -5.80
N PHE A 44 5.17 -1.93 -5.03
CA PHE A 44 4.35 -2.61 -4.04
C PHE A 44 2.88 -2.18 -4.21
N ASP A 45 1.95 -3.13 -4.22
CA ASP A 45 0.52 -2.81 -4.26
C ASP A 45 -0.11 -2.77 -2.86
N LEU A 46 -1.08 -1.89 -2.69
CA LEU A 46 -1.93 -1.82 -1.50
C LEU A 46 -3.39 -1.67 -1.91
N PHE A 47 -4.23 -2.59 -1.46
CA PHE A 47 -5.67 -2.43 -1.58
C PHE A 47 -6.18 -1.53 -0.46
N VAL A 48 -6.98 -0.51 -0.78
CA VAL A 48 -7.63 0.36 0.20
C VAL A 48 -9.12 0.20 0.06
N CYS A 49 -9.83 -0.04 1.16
CA CYS A 49 -11.28 -0.11 1.13
C CYS A 49 -11.94 0.44 2.40
N SER A 50 -13.21 0.79 2.25
CA SER A 50 -14.08 1.15 3.36
C SER A 50 -14.61 -0.09 4.10
N PRO A 51 -14.94 0.03 5.40
CA PRO A 51 -15.66 -1.02 6.12
C PRO A 51 -16.99 -1.39 5.43
N LYS A 52 -17.67 -0.40 4.82
CA LYS A 52 -18.93 -0.62 4.09
C LYS A 52 -18.71 -1.50 2.85
N TRP A 53 -17.63 -1.25 2.10
CA TRP A 53 -17.25 -2.10 0.98
C TRP A 53 -17.04 -3.55 1.39
N ILE A 54 -16.39 -3.79 2.54
CA ILE A 54 -16.23 -5.15 3.08
C ILE A 54 -17.60 -5.78 3.35
N SER A 55 -18.50 -5.07 4.05
CA SER A 55 -19.82 -5.61 4.40
C SER A 55 -20.71 -5.94 3.19
N GLU A 56 -20.51 -5.25 2.07
CA GLU A 56 -21.32 -5.44 0.85
C GLU A 56 -20.70 -6.45 -0.14
N ASN A 57 -19.39 -6.68 -0.07
CA ASN A 57 -18.66 -7.49 -1.07
C ASN A 57 -18.05 -8.77 -0.51
N VAL A 58 -18.02 -8.95 0.81
CA VAL A 58 -17.33 -10.05 1.49
C VAL A 58 -18.34 -10.84 2.32
N TRP A 59 -18.78 -11.96 1.75
CA TRP A 59 -19.81 -12.83 2.36
C TRP A 59 -19.22 -14.00 3.14
N GLU A 60 -18.03 -14.45 2.73
CA GLU A 60 -17.34 -15.59 3.33
C GLU A 60 -16.11 -15.14 4.12
N PRO A 61 -15.69 -15.90 5.16
CA PRO A 61 -14.46 -15.62 5.89
C PRO A 61 -13.24 -15.50 4.94
N ARG A 62 -12.49 -14.40 5.05
CA ARG A 62 -11.34 -14.11 4.19
C ARG A 62 -10.19 -13.50 4.97
N ILE A 63 -8.96 -13.87 4.61
CA ILE A 63 -7.74 -13.20 5.08
C ILE A 63 -7.46 -12.02 4.15
N PHE A 64 -7.38 -10.81 4.71
CA PHE A 64 -6.99 -9.60 3.99
C PHE A 64 -5.50 -9.37 4.18
N ARG A 65 -4.70 -9.79 3.19
CA ARG A 65 -3.31 -9.36 3.07
C ARG A 65 -3.27 -8.04 2.31
N HIS A 66 -2.27 -7.23 2.59
CA HIS A 66 -1.93 -6.06 1.76
C HIS A 66 -3.12 -5.10 1.59
N THR A 67 -3.88 -4.92 2.68
CA THR A 67 -5.14 -4.17 2.68
C THR A 67 -5.15 -3.13 3.81
N LEU A 68 -5.46 -1.89 3.47
CA LEU A 68 -5.72 -0.81 4.42
C LEU A 68 -7.23 -0.53 4.46
N ILE A 69 -7.81 -0.58 5.66
CA ILE A 69 -9.23 -0.30 5.88
C ILE A 69 -9.36 1.09 6.49
N THR A 70 -10.12 1.98 5.86
CA THR A 70 -10.38 3.34 6.36
C THR A 70 -11.84 3.74 6.13
N ARG A 71 -12.46 4.43 7.10
CA ARG A 71 -13.87 4.82 7.00
C ARG A 71 -14.13 5.85 5.90
N GLU A 72 -13.21 6.80 5.77
CA GLU A 72 -13.29 7.90 4.81
C GLU A 72 -12.07 7.88 3.91
N TYR A 73 -12.26 8.24 2.65
CA TYR A 73 -11.14 8.46 1.75
C TYR A 73 -10.51 9.81 2.08
N ASN A 74 -9.27 9.76 2.57
CA ASN A 74 -8.42 10.92 2.74
C ASN A 74 -7.01 10.51 2.34
N ILE A 75 -6.59 10.91 1.14
CA ILE A 75 -5.29 10.50 0.58
C ILE A 75 -4.12 10.94 1.45
N ASN A 76 -4.22 12.07 2.15
CA ASN A 76 -3.16 12.55 3.03
C ASN A 76 -3.03 11.67 4.28
N GLU A 77 -4.14 11.23 4.88
CA GLU A 77 -4.11 10.29 6.01
C GLU A 77 -3.64 8.91 5.57
N ILE A 78 -4.08 8.42 4.41
CA ILE A 78 -3.60 7.16 3.82
C ILE A 78 -2.08 7.22 3.61
N LYS A 79 -1.56 8.30 2.99
CA LYS A 79 -0.12 8.54 2.81
C LYS A 79 0.64 8.53 4.14
N LYS A 80 0.10 9.15 5.19
CA LYS A 80 0.71 9.14 6.54
C LYS A 80 0.81 7.72 7.10
N VAL A 81 -0.28 6.94 7.01
CA VAL A 81 -0.31 5.55 7.49
C VAL A 81 0.71 4.70 6.73
N ILE A 82 0.74 4.79 5.39
CA ILE A 82 1.73 4.09 4.54
C ILE A 82 3.15 4.41 5.01
N ASN A 83 3.51 5.70 5.12
CA ASN A 83 4.84 6.11 5.55
C ASN A 83 5.19 5.62 6.96
N SER A 84 4.20 5.53 7.86
CA SER A 84 4.41 4.99 9.21
C SER A 84 4.79 3.51 9.22
N TYR A 85 4.30 2.72 8.24
CA TYR A 85 4.69 1.32 8.07
C TYR A 85 6.05 1.19 7.40
N ILE A 86 6.33 2.00 6.36
CA ILE A 86 7.64 2.04 5.72
C ILE A 86 8.74 2.38 6.74
N ALA A 87 8.49 3.34 7.63
CA ALA A 87 9.45 3.75 8.66
C ALA A 87 9.79 2.64 9.68
N LYS A 88 8.94 1.60 9.81
CA LYS A 88 9.19 0.43 10.68
C LYS A 88 10.06 -0.63 10.00
N CYS A 89 10.33 -0.49 8.70
CA CYS A 89 11.08 -1.46 7.89
C CYS A 89 12.51 -0.97 7.68
N ASP A 90 13.40 -1.34 8.60
CA ASP A 90 14.85 -1.13 8.49
C ASP A 90 15.57 -2.44 8.13
N GLY A 91 16.85 -2.36 7.77
CA GLY A 91 17.63 -3.55 7.43
C GLY A 91 19.03 -3.22 6.94
N ASN A 92 19.83 -4.26 6.78
CA ASN A 92 21.20 -4.17 6.27
C ASN A 92 21.26 -4.29 4.74
N SER A 93 20.19 -4.79 4.12
CA SER A 93 20.05 -4.89 2.66
C SER A 93 18.66 -4.46 2.20
N TRP A 94 18.53 -4.14 0.91
CA TRP A 94 17.24 -3.88 0.30
C TRP A 94 16.31 -5.10 0.40
N LEU A 95 16.82 -6.31 0.17
CA LEU A 95 16.04 -7.54 0.23
C LEU A 95 15.43 -7.79 1.63
N GLU A 96 16.18 -7.50 2.70
CA GLU A 96 15.64 -7.57 4.07
C GLU A 96 14.52 -6.55 4.30
N ILE A 97 14.69 -5.32 3.81
CA ILE A 97 13.69 -4.24 3.94
C ILE A 97 12.45 -4.59 3.13
N ALA A 98 12.62 -4.97 1.86
CA ALA A 98 11.54 -5.40 0.98
C ALA A 98 10.77 -6.59 1.57
N GLY A 99 11.47 -7.58 2.15
CA GLY A 99 10.84 -8.69 2.87
C GLY A 99 9.97 -8.24 4.05
N LYS A 100 10.41 -7.23 4.82
CA LYS A 100 9.61 -6.62 5.90
C LYS A 100 8.42 -5.83 5.34
N LEU A 101 8.60 -5.11 4.24
CA LEU A 101 7.53 -4.37 3.56
C LEU A 101 6.45 -5.34 3.02
N SER A 102 6.84 -6.52 2.54
CA SER A 102 5.95 -7.57 2.03
C SER A 102 4.98 -8.16 3.07
N CYS A 103 5.16 -7.82 4.35
CA CYS A 103 4.16 -8.14 5.39
C CYS A 103 2.96 -7.19 5.37
N TYR A 104 3.10 -6.01 4.74
CA TYR A 104 2.11 -4.95 4.71
C TYR A 104 1.62 -4.59 3.31
N PHE A 105 2.47 -4.75 2.29
CA PHE A 105 2.20 -4.38 0.90
C PHE A 105 2.56 -5.55 -0.03
N ALA A 106 1.91 -5.67 -1.18
CA ALA A 106 2.17 -6.75 -2.13
C ALA A 106 3.39 -6.42 -2.99
N TRP A 107 4.53 -7.05 -2.77
CA TRP A 107 5.74 -6.77 -3.55
C TRP A 107 5.67 -7.42 -4.93
N GLU A 108 6.18 -6.76 -5.98
CA GLU A 108 6.19 -7.32 -7.35
C GLU A 108 7.01 -8.62 -7.49
N TYR A 109 7.95 -8.85 -6.56
CA TYR A 109 8.73 -10.09 -6.45
C TYR A 109 8.27 -11.00 -5.30
N GLU A 110 7.10 -10.73 -4.71
CA GLU A 110 6.54 -11.59 -3.66
C GLU A 110 6.30 -13.01 -4.22
N ASN A 111 6.83 -14.02 -3.52
CA ASN A 111 6.79 -15.44 -3.92
C ASN A 111 7.57 -15.78 -5.20
N TYR A 112 8.44 -14.88 -5.68
CA TYR A 112 9.42 -15.24 -6.69
C TYR A 112 10.47 -16.16 -6.06
N HIS A 113 10.53 -17.41 -6.50
CA HIS A 113 11.59 -18.32 -6.13
C HIS A 113 12.74 -18.14 -7.13
N PHE A 114 13.86 -17.58 -6.67
CA PHE A 114 15.12 -17.55 -7.40
C PHE A 114 15.82 -18.91 -7.37
#